data_AF-N1RUZ0-F1
#
_entry.id   AF-N1RUZ0-F1
#
_cell.length_a   1.000
_cell.length_b   1.000
_cell.length_c   1.000
_cell.angle_alpha   90.00
_cell.angle_beta   90.00
_cell.angle_gamma   90.00
#
_symmetry.space_group_name_H-M   'P 1'
#
loop_
_entity.id
_entity.type
_entity.pdbx_description
1 polymer ?
#
loop_
_entity_poly.entity_id
_entity_poly.type
_entity_poly.pdbx_seq_one_letter_code
_entity_poly.pdbx_strand_id
1 'polypeptide(L)'
;MLLDTGNVDVNARDVDSDQTIFSWAAMRGREFVVQMLLRTGKVDVDTRDIHFSRTPLSWAAMYGHKAIVELLLSLGGAEPDAQDSTGRTPLSLAAEEGHEAIVHLLLNTGKVNVAARDNIFGQTPLGVAIKRRHEAIKRGHEAIKRRYEAIIDMLHHHSSS
;
A
#
# COMPACT_ATOMS: atom_id res chain seq x y z
N MET A 1 22.66 -19.73 6.64
CA MET A 1 21.67 -18.62 6.74
C MET A 1 21.03 -18.68 8.12
N LEU A 2 20.58 -17.58 8.76
CA LEU A 2 19.98 -17.65 10.11
C LEU A 2 18.77 -18.62 10.18
N LEU A 3 18.07 -18.79 9.05
CA LEU A 3 16.94 -19.72 8.89
C LEU A 3 17.34 -21.21 8.83
N ASP A 4 18.63 -21.53 8.60
CA ASP A 4 19.12 -22.92 8.53
C ASP A 4 19.42 -23.51 9.92
N THR A 5 19.39 -22.68 10.97
CA THR A 5 19.75 -23.10 12.34
C THR A 5 18.61 -23.86 13.05
N GLY A 6 17.45 -24.03 12.42
CA GLY A 6 16.32 -24.81 12.94
C GLY A 6 15.57 -24.21 14.14
N ASN A 7 16.13 -23.16 14.77
CA ASN A 7 15.61 -22.55 16.00
C ASN A 7 14.93 -21.18 15.79
N VAL A 8 14.83 -20.68 14.56
CA VAL A 8 14.20 -19.39 14.29
C VAL A 8 12.73 -19.59 13.94
N ASP A 9 11.84 -19.08 14.79
CA ASP A 9 10.42 -18.93 14.46
C ASP A 9 10.26 -17.80 13.42
N VAL A 10 9.95 -18.19 12.18
CA VAL A 10 9.75 -17.25 11.06
C VAL A 10 8.51 -16.37 11.22
N ASN A 11 7.60 -16.75 12.12
CA ASN A 11 6.40 -16.01 12.45
C ASN A 11 6.56 -15.22 13.77
N ALA A 12 7.77 -15.16 14.33
CA ALA A 12 8.03 -14.34 15.50
C ALA A 12 7.63 -12.89 15.23
N ARG A 13 6.90 -12.34 16.19
CA ARG A 13 6.39 -10.97 16.16
C ARG A 13 7.29 -10.08 17.00
N ASP A 14 7.58 -8.91 16.48
CA ASP A 14 8.24 -7.85 17.25
C ASP A 14 7.33 -7.39 18.40
N VAL A 15 7.91 -7.19 19.59
CA VAL A 15 7.14 -6.91 20.83
C VAL A 15 6.42 -5.56 20.81
N ASP A 16 6.91 -4.59 20.04
CA ASP A 16 6.37 -3.23 20.02
C ASP A 16 5.35 -3.02 18.90
N SER A 17 5.55 -3.69 17.76
CA SER A 17 4.74 -3.50 16.54
C SER A 17 3.86 -4.70 16.16
N ASP A 18 4.03 -5.83 16.86
CA ASP A 18 3.45 -7.15 16.53
C ASP A 18 3.66 -7.56 15.07
N GLN A 19 4.66 -6.97 14.40
CA GLN A 19 4.97 -7.28 13.01
C GLN A 19 5.85 -8.50 12.94
N THR A 20 5.47 -9.41 12.06
CA THR A 20 6.35 -10.48 11.63
C THR A 20 7.43 -9.91 10.71
N ILE A 21 8.61 -10.55 10.70
CA ILE A 21 9.67 -10.24 9.74
C ILE A 21 9.15 -10.28 8.28
N PHE A 22 8.16 -11.13 8.03
CA PHE A 22 7.48 -11.24 6.75
C PHE A 22 6.67 -9.99 6.38
N SER A 23 5.82 -9.51 7.30
CA SER A 23 5.04 -8.29 7.09
C SER A 23 5.93 -7.06 6.91
N TRP A 24 7.00 -6.95 7.70
CA TRP A 24 7.97 -5.86 7.56
C TRP A 24 8.70 -5.92 6.21
N ALA A 25 9.13 -7.10 5.77
CA ALA A 25 9.76 -7.29 4.47
C ALA A 25 8.82 -6.88 3.31
N ALA A 26 7.53 -7.24 3.40
CA ALA A 26 6.53 -6.85 2.42
C ALA A 26 6.30 -5.34 2.40
N MET A 27 6.15 -4.71 3.57
CA MET A 27 6.00 -3.27 3.72
C MET A 27 7.18 -2.49 3.13
N ARG A 28 8.41 -2.98 3.34
CA ARG A 28 9.65 -2.30 2.95
C ARG A 28 10.15 -2.67 1.56
N GLY A 29 9.40 -3.47 0.79
CA GLY A 29 9.80 -3.83 -0.58
C GLY A 29 10.99 -4.79 -0.64
N ARG A 30 11.22 -5.59 0.41
CA ARG A 30 12.36 -6.52 0.48
C ARG A 30 12.04 -7.84 -0.22
N GLU A 31 11.90 -7.79 -1.54
CA GLU A 31 11.51 -8.92 -2.40
C GLU A 31 12.30 -10.21 -2.11
N PHE A 32 13.62 -10.13 -2.05
CA PHE A 32 14.46 -11.30 -1.79
C PHE A 32 14.14 -11.97 -0.43
N VAL A 33 13.88 -11.17 0.61
CA VAL A 33 13.54 -11.67 1.94
C VAL A 33 12.15 -12.32 1.92
N VAL A 34 11.18 -11.70 1.24
CA VAL A 34 9.83 -12.28 1.06
C VAL A 34 9.91 -13.62 0.34
N GLN A 35 10.64 -13.70 -0.78
CA GLN A 35 10.81 -14.97 -1.52
C GLN A 35 11.46 -16.05 -0.68
N MET A 36 12.52 -15.70 0.04
CA MET A 36 13.24 -16.63 0.93
C MET A 36 12.32 -17.17 2.03
N LEU A 37 11.52 -16.30 2.65
CA LEU A 37 10.57 -16.66 3.70
C LEU A 37 9.44 -17.55 3.15
N LEU A 38 8.84 -17.20 2.00
CA LEU A 38 7.81 -18.04 1.35
C LEU A 38 8.32 -19.46 1.03
N ARG A 39 9.57 -19.60 0.58
CA ARG A 39 10.18 -20.91 0.29
C ARG A 39 10.30 -21.83 1.51
N THR A 40 10.26 -21.29 2.73
CA THR A 40 10.26 -22.12 3.94
C THR A 40 8.95 -22.89 4.11
N GLY A 41 7.85 -22.42 3.51
CA GLY A 41 6.51 -23.00 3.63
C GLY A 41 5.88 -22.92 5.02
N LYS A 42 6.55 -22.24 5.98
CA LYS A 42 6.11 -22.13 7.38
C LYS A 42 5.53 -20.77 7.74
N VAL A 43 5.59 -19.83 6.80
CA VAL A 43 5.16 -18.44 7.02
C VAL A 43 3.65 -18.35 6.95
N ASP A 44 3.06 -17.71 7.95
CA ASP A 44 1.69 -17.23 7.85
C ASP A 44 1.67 -15.93 7.01
N VAL A 45 1.10 -16.01 5.81
CA VAL A 45 1.11 -14.91 4.83
C VAL A 45 0.08 -13.84 5.13
N ASP A 46 -0.92 -14.13 5.96
CA ASP A 46 -2.05 -13.24 6.27
C ASP A 46 -1.99 -12.69 7.70
N THR A 47 -0.80 -12.74 8.32
CA THR A 47 -0.54 -12.10 9.61
C THR A 47 -0.99 -10.65 9.61
N ARG A 48 -1.60 -10.21 10.71
CA ARG A 48 -2.15 -8.85 10.84
C ARG A 48 -1.34 -8.08 11.86
N ASP A 49 -0.97 -6.85 11.54
CA ASP A 49 -0.35 -5.95 12.51
C ASP A 49 -1.37 -5.39 13.51
N ILE A 50 -0.93 -5.02 14.71
CA ILE A 50 -1.82 -4.53 15.78
C ILE A 50 -2.36 -3.12 15.55
N HIS A 51 -1.68 -2.30 14.74
CA HIS A 51 -2.03 -0.88 14.62
C HIS A 51 -3.18 -0.67 13.65
N PHE A 52 -3.16 -1.38 12.52
CA PHE A 52 -4.12 -1.21 11.44
C PHE A 52 -4.81 -2.52 11.07
N SER A 53 -4.43 -3.66 11.64
CA SER A 53 -4.92 -4.97 11.23
C SER A 53 -4.70 -5.21 9.74
N ARG A 54 -3.55 -4.78 9.18
CA ARG A 54 -3.22 -4.97 7.77
C ARG A 54 -2.38 -6.21 7.57
N THR A 55 -2.60 -6.87 6.44
CA THR A 55 -1.81 -8.01 6.00
C THR A 55 -0.54 -7.54 5.25
N PRO A 56 0.47 -8.40 5.08
CA PRO A 56 1.60 -8.15 4.19
C PRO A 56 1.16 -7.71 2.78
N LEU A 57 0.08 -8.29 2.25
CA LEU A 57 -0.50 -7.91 0.95
C LEU A 57 -1.04 -6.48 0.97
N SER A 58 -1.77 -6.09 2.02
CA SER A 58 -2.26 -4.71 2.19
C SER A 58 -1.10 -3.70 2.22
N TRP A 59 -0.01 -4.01 2.91
CA TRP A 59 1.16 -3.15 2.96
C TRP A 59 1.90 -3.05 1.63
N ALA A 60 2.15 -4.19 0.96
CA ALA A 60 2.77 -4.20 -0.36
C ALA A 60 1.92 -3.44 -1.40
N ALA A 61 0.60 -3.59 -1.32
CA ALA A 61 -0.34 -2.88 -2.19
C ALA A 61 -0.37 -1.37 -1.94
N MET A 62 -0.35 -0.93 -0.68
CA MET A 62 -0.27 0.49 -0.31
C MET A 62 1.02 1.15 -0.79
N TYR A 63 2.16 0.48 -0.65
CA TYR A 63 3.47 1.09 -0.95
C TYR A 63 3.97 0.84 -2.38
N GLY A 64 3.19 0.16 -3.23
CA GLY A 64 3.53 0.02 -4.63
C GLY A 64 4.51 -1.13 -4.95
N HIS A 65 4.69 -2.09 -4.04
CA HIS A 65 5.65 -3.19 -4.20
C HIS A 65 5.08 -4.30 -5.09
N LYS A 66 4.99 -4.01 -6.39
CA LYS A 66 4.33 -4.86 -7.39
C LYS A 66 4.79 -6.33 -7.36
N ALA A 67 6.10 -6.60 -7.37
CA ALA A 67 6.57 -7.98 -7.42
C ALA A 67 6.23 -8.76 -6.14
N ILE A 68 6.17 -8.09 -4.99
CA ILE A 68 5.72 -8.70 -3.74
C ILE A 68 4.24 -9.03 -3.80
N VAL A 69 3.41 -8.14 -4.35
CA VAL A 69 1.99 -8.42 -4.60
C VAL A 69 1.83 -9.65 -5.50
N GLU A 70 2.58 -9.73 -6.61
CA GLU A 70 2.55 -10.89 -7.50
C GLU A 70 2.93 -12.18 -6.77
N LEU A 71 3.99 -12.17 -5.96
CA LEU A 71 4.43 -13.32 -5.17
C LEU A 71 3.38 -13.77 -4.14
N LEU A 72 2.78 -12.82 -3.41
CA LEU A 72 1.77 -13.12 -2.38
C LEU A 72 0.50 -13.71 -2.99
N LEU A 73 0.06 -13.21 -4.15
CA LEU A 73 -1.13 -13.70 -4.85
C LEU A 73 -0.92 -15.05 -5.54
N SER A 74 0.27 -15.30 -6.09
CA SER A 74 0.55 -16.51 -6.88
C SER A 74 1.08 -17.69 -6.06
N LEU A 75 1.96 -17.42 -5.09
CA LEU A 75 2.66 -18.43 -4.29
C LEU A 75 2.23 -18.44 -2.83
N GLY A 76 1.93 -17.26 -2.28
CA GLY A 76 1.59 -17.11 -0.87
C GLY A 76 0.21 -17.62 -0.50
N GLY A 77 -0.75 -17.58 -1.44
CA GLY A 77 -2.15 -17.89 -1.13
C GLY A 77 -2.81 -16.83 -0.24
N ALA A 78 -2.26 -15.62 -0.22
CA ALA A 78 -2.78 -14.52 0.59
C ALA A 78 -4.23 -14.18 0.23
N GLU A 79 -5.05 -13.85 1.21
CA GLU A 79 -6.44 -13.41 1.03
C GLU A 79 -6.48 -12.01 0.37
N PRO A 80 -6.88 -11.90 -0.92
CA PRO A 80 -6.79 -10.65 -1.66
C PRO A 80 -7.82 -9.58 -1.21
N ASP A 81 -8.89 -9.97 -0.52
CA ASP A 81 -9.95 -9.05 -0.07
C ASP A 81 -9.89 -8.76 1.45
N ALA A 82 -8.76 -9.07 2.10
CA ALA A 82 -8.57 -8.88 3.53
C ALA A 82 -8.75 -7.41 3.95
N GLN A 83 -9.79 -7.12 4.74
CA GLN A 83 -10.09 -5.77 5.21
C GLN A 83 -9.29 -5.38 6.45
N ASP A 84 -8.66 -4.21 6.44
CA ASP A 84 -8.00 -3.63 7.62
C ASP A 84 -9.01 -3.16 8.68
N SER A 85 -8.54 -2.65 9.83
CA SER A 85 -9.41 -2.20 10.94
C SER A 85 -10.38 -1.08 10.56
N THR A 86 -10.11 -0.41 9.43
CA THR A 86 -10.94 0.65 8.86
C THR A 86 -11.79 0.17 7.68
N GLY A 87 -11.85 -1.13 7.42
CA GLY A 87 -12.61 -1.72 6.32
C GLY A 87 -11.94 -1.60 4.94
N ARG A 88 -10.70 -1.10 4.87
CA ARG A 88 -9.97 -0.92 3.61
C ARG A 88 -9.34 -2.23 3.15
N THR A 89 -9.53 -2.57 1.88
CA THR A 89 -8.93 -3.74 1.22
C THR A 89 -7.61 -3.36 0.54
N PRO A 90 -6.72 -4.31 0.20
CA PRO A 90 -5.53 -4.06 -0.61
C PRO A 90 -5.85 -3.28 -1.91
N LEU A 91 -6.99 -3.58 -2.54
CA LEU A 91 -7.46 -2.88 -3.74
C LEU A 91 -7.75 -1.40 -3.46
N SER A 92 -8.42 -1.08 -2.35
CA SER A 92 -8.69 0.32 -1.97
C SER A 92 -7.40 1.10 -1.69
N LEU A 93 -6.41 0.47 -1.05
CA LEU A 93 -5.13 1.09 -0.71
C LEU A 93 -4.30 1.36 -1.97
N ALA A 94 -4.21 0.39 -2.88
CA ALA A 94 -3.53 0.56 -4.16
C ALA A 94 -4.21 1.63 -5.04
N ALA A 95 -5.54 1.69 -5.02
CA ALA A 95 -6.30 2.69 -5.77
C ALA A 95 -6.14 4.11 -5.18
N GLU A 96 -6.09 4.23 -3.85
CA GLU A 96 -5.85 5.49 -3.14
C GLU A 96 -4.48 6.09 -3.50
N GLU A 97 -3.44 5.27 -3.58
CA GLU A 97 -2.07 5.68 -3.89
C GLU A 97 -1.76 5.68 -5.41
N GLY A 98 -2.74 5.30 -6.26
CA GLY A 98 -2.61 5.36 -7.72
C GLY A 98 -1.71 4.29 -8.32
N HIS A 99 -1.57 3.13 -7.66
CA HIS A 99 -0.75 2.02 -8.12
C HIS A 99 -1.50 1.13 -9.13
N GLU A 100 -1.70 1.65 -10.34
CA GLU A 100 -2.52 1.02 -11.40
C GLU A 100 -2.13 -0.43 -11.71
N ALA A 101 -0.83 -0.74 -11.78
CA ALA A 101 -0.37 -2.11 -12.05
C ALA A 101 -0.81 -3.10 -10.96
N ILE A 102 -0.84 -2.66 -9.68
CA ILE A 102 -1.29 -3.47 -8.55
C ILE A 102 -2.81 -3.60 -8.55
N VAL A 103 -3.53 -2.53 -8.89
CA VAL A 103 -4.99 -2.58 -9.09
C VAL A 103 -5.34 -3.64 -10.12
N HIS A 104 -4.66 -3.66 -11.27
CA HIS A 104 -4.88 -4.69 -12.30
C HIS A 104 -4.57 -6.09 -11.79
N LEU A 105 -3.46 -6.29 -11.06
CA LEU A 105 -3.12 -7.60 -10.48
C LEU A 105 -4.21 -8.11 -9.53
N LEU A 106 -4.68 -7.26 -8.62
CA LEU A 106 -5.71 -7.61 -7.65
C LEU A 106 -7.05 -7.91 -8.33
N LEU A 107 -7.46 -7.12 -9.33
CA LEU A 107 -8.68 -7.37 -10.11
C LEU A 107 -8.61 -8.69 -10.89
N ASN A 108 -7.46 -9.00 -11.47
CA ASN A 108 -7.24 -10.23 -12.23
C ASN A 108 -7.33 -11.51 -11.39
N THR A 109 -7.30 -11.40 -10.05
CA THR A 109 -7.56 -12.55 -9.17
C THR A 109 -9.01 -13.05 -9.27
N GLY A 110 -9.96 -12.17 -9.66
CA GLY A 110 -11.39 -12.47 -9.66
C GLY A 110 -12.02 -12.66 -8.27
N LYS A 111 -11.25 -12.43 -7.20
CA LYS A 111 -11.66 -12.69 -5.81
C LYS A 111 -11.96 -11.42 -5.01
N VAL A 112 -11.55 -10.25 -5.51
CA VAL A 112 -11.70 -8.97 -4.80
C VAL A 112 -13.08 -8.36 -4.98
N ASN A 113 -13.63 -7.78 -3.91
CA ASN A 113 -14.88 -7.04 -3.98
C ASN A 113 -14.62 -5.57 -4.34
N VAL A 114 -14.85 -5.22 -5.61
CA VAL A 114 -14.67 -3.85 -6.13
C VAL A 114 -15.63 -2.82 -5.51
N ALA A 115 -16.71 -3.29 -4.88
CA ALA A 115 -17.71 -2.46 -4.22
C ALA A 115 -17.55 -2.41 -2.69
N ALA A 116 -16.49 -3.02 -2.14
CA ALA A 116 -16.16 -2.92 -0.73
C ALA A 116 -16.06 -1.45 -0.31
N ARG A 117 -16.65 -1.11 0.84
CA ARG A 117 -16.67 0.24 1.40
C ARG A 117 -15.82 0.30 2.65
N ASP A 118 -14.99 1.32 2.76
CA ASP A 118 -14.30 1.61 4.01
C ASP A 118 -15.29 2.14 5.06
N ASN A 119 -14.98 1.91 6.35
CA ASN A 119 -15.84 2.26 7.46
C ASN A 119 -15.73 3.74 7.88
N ILE A 120 -14.73 4.47 7.36
CA ILE A 120 -14.44 5.85 7.77
C ILE A 120 -15.24 6.84 6.93
N PHE A 121 -15.28 6.62 5.62
CA PHE A 121 -15.87 7.53 4.63
C PHE A 121 -16.89 6.84 3.73
N GLY A 122 -17.06 5.52 3.83
CA GLY A 122 -17.98 4.76 2.97
C GLY A 122 -17.52 4.70 1.50
N GLN A 123 -16.23 4.89 1.23
CA GLN A 123 -15.69 4.96 -0.12
C GLN A 123 -15.38 3.57 -0.66
N THR A 124 -15.67 3.40 -1.95
CA THR A 124 -15.17 2.26 -2.73
C THR A 124 -13.75 2.54 -3.21
N PRO A 125 -12.98 1.51 -3.63
CA PRO A 125 -11.68 1.70 -4.28
C PRO A 125 -11.70 2.73 -5.42
N LEU A 126 -12.75 2.71 -6.25
CA LEU A 126 -12.92 3.70 -7.31
C LEU A 126 -13.21 5.10 -6.75
N GLY A 127 -14.05 5.20 -5.71
CA GLY A 127 -14.39 6.46 -5.06
C GLY A 127 -13.17 7.16 -4.47
N VAL A 128 -12.28 6.42 -3.80
CA VAL A 128 -11.05 7.00 -3.22
C VAL A 128 -10.05 7.44 -4.30
N ALA A 129 -9.89 6.67 -5.37
CA ALA A 129 -9.02 7.03 -6.50
C ALA A 129 -9.48 8.34 -7.18
N ILE A 130 -10.79 8.48 -7.43
CA ILE A 130 -11.37 9.70 -8.01
C ILE A 130 -11.14 10.91 -7.10
N LYS A 131 -11.36 10.77 -5.79
CA LYS A 131 -11.12 11.85 -4.82
C LYS A 131 -9.66 12.28 -4.82
N ARG A 132 -8.73 11.33 -4.74
CA ARG A 132 -7.28 11.59 -4.73
C ARG A 132 -6.83 12.30 -6.01
N ARG A 133 -7.35 11.89 -7.17
CA ARG A 133 -7.08 12.54 -8.47
C ARG A 133 -7.58 13.98 -8.52
N HIS A 134 -8.80 14.25 -8.06
CA HIS A 134 -9.34 15.61 -8.00
C HIS A 134 -8.53 16.51 -7.07
N GLU A 135 -8.14 16.02 -5.89
CA GLU A 135 -7.29 16.76 -4.95
C GLU A 135 -5.90 17.06 -5.55
N ALA A 136 -5.33 16.14 -6.33
CA ALA A 136 -4.07 16.37 -7.01
C ALA A 136 -4.18 17.47 -8.07
N ILE A 137 -5.25 17.47 -8.88
CA ILE A 137 -5.52 18.51 -9.88
C ILE A 137 -5.69 19.88 -9.22
N LYS A 138 -6.49 19.96 -8.16
CA LYS A 138 -6.72 21.20 -7.41
C LYS A 138 -5.42 21.79 -6.87
N ARG A 139 -4.58 20.95 -6.23
CA ARG A 139 -3.26 21.38 -5.73
C ARG A 139 -2.34 21.87 -6.84
N GLY A 140 -2.36 21.22 -8.01
CA GLY A 140 -1.61 21.65 -9.18
C GLY A 140 -2.04 23.04 -9.67
N HIS A 141 -3.35 23.28 -9.81
CA HIS A 141 -3.88 24.59 -10.18
C HIS A 141 -3.52 25.68 -9.17
N GLU A 142 -3.62 25.41 -7.86
CA GLU A 142 -3.22 26.35 -6.82
C GLU A 142 -1.72 26.66 -6.86
N ALA A 143 -0.86 25.68 -7.12
CA ALA A 143 0.57 25.88 -7.26
C ALA A 143 0.92 26.76 -8.47
N ILE A 144 0.24 26.56 -9.61
CA ILE A 144 0.41 27.39 -10.81
C ILE A 144 -0.03 28.82 -10.53
N LYS A 145 -1.20 29.03 -9.90
CA LYS A 145 -1.71 30.34 -9.52
C LYS A 145 -0.72 31.11 -8.64
N ARG A 146 -0.20 30.48 -7.59
CA ARG A 146 0.80 31.10 -6.69
C ARG A 146 2.09 31.48 -7.40
N ARG A 147 2.57 30.65 -8.34
CA ARG A 147 3.76 30.99 -9.15
C ARG A 147 3.51 32.20 -10.03
N TYR A 148 2.32 32.29 -10.62
CA TYR A 148 1.95 33.42 -11.49
C TYR A 148 1.83 34.72 -10.69
N GLU A 149 1.19 34.68 -9.51
CA GLU A 149 1.09 35.81 -8.59
C GLU A 149 2.49 36.29 -8.14
N ALA A 150 3.38 35.36 -7.77
CA ALA A 150 4.75 35.72 -7.39
C ALA A 150 5.55 36.37 -8.53
N ILE A 151 5.37 35.94 -9.79
CA ILE A 151 6.02 36.56 -10.96
C ILE A 151 5.49 37.98 -11.16
N ILE A 152 4.18 38.19 -11.07
CA ILE A 152 3.56 39.52 -11.17
C ILE A 152 4.13 40.45 -10.10
N ASP A 153 4.21 39.99 -8.85
CA ASP A 153 4.76 40.79 -7.74
C ASP A 153 6.23 41.16 -7.98
N MET A 154 7.06 40.23 -8.47
CA MET A 154 8.47 40.51 -8.80
C MET A 154 8.61 41.57 -9.89
N LEU A 155 7.76 41.51 -10.93
CA LEU A 155 7.75 42.50 -12.01
C LEU A 155 7.35 43.89 -11.49
N HIS A 156 6.35 43.97 -10.61
CA HIS A 156 5.92 45.25 -10.03
C HIS A 156 6.98 45.88 -9.10
N HIS A 157 7.73 45.09 -8.34
CA HIS A 157 8.81 45.61 -7.48
C HIS A 157 10.02 46.11 -8.29
N HIS A 158 10.42 45.44 -9.38
CA HIS A 158 11.49 45.91 -10.26
C HIS A 158 11.11 47.17 -11.06
N SER A 159 9.83 47.39 -11.32
CA SER A 159 9.34 48.57 -12.03
C SER A 159 9.29 49.84 -11.17
N SER A 160 9.42 49.68 -9.84
CA SER A 160 9.27 50.76 -8.85
C SER A 160 10.60 51.16 -8.17
N SER A 161 11.74 50.63 -8.67
CA SER A 161 13.11 50.89 -8.18
C SER A 161 13.90 51.69 -9.21
#